data_AF-A0A924Y7D6-F1
#
_entry.id   AF-A0A924Y7D6-F1
#
_cell.length_a   1.000
_cell.length_b   1.000
_cell.length_c   1.000
_cell.angle_alpha   90.00
_cell.angle_beta   90.00
_cell.angle_gamma   90.00
#
_symmetry.space_group_name_H-M   'P 1'
#
loop_
_entity.id
_entity.type
_entity.pdbx_description
1 polymer ?
#
loop_
_entity_poly.entity_id
_entity_poly.type
_entity_poly.pdbx_seq_one_letter_code
_entity_poly.pdbx_strand_id
1 'polypeptide(L)'
;MKTQPWATGLLLIAAPLLFNGAFLALASQFDYPAVLRHPAGEVLTRFAAGGAPLLTTWYVMFLAALLLIPLAVFSAKPLAGRHATAAVAFGVLAGLVQALGLARWVFVTPHLAKSYTGADATIATRSATEVVFDAFNHYLGVGIGEHLGYLFTGIWTLIVARGLWEADRRGFAIVGALSGVGILLGLGEATGAVWAQTATVIGYLFWAAWLITLGGLTIR
;
A
#
# COMPACT_ATOMS: atom_id res chain seq x y z
N MET A 1 24.35 -18.99 0.78
CA MET A 1 23.99 -18.21 -0.42
C MET A 1 24.57 -16.82 -0.27
N LYS A 2 25.47 -16.38 -1.18
CA LYS A 2 25.96 -14.99 -1.18
C LYS A 2 24.75 -14.06 -1.29
N THR A 3 24.55 -13.19 -0.31
CA THR A 3 23.56 -12.12 -0.40
C THR A 3 23.91 -11.30 -1.64
N GLN A 4 22.96 -11.13 -2.57
CA GLN A 4 23.14 -10.28 -3.74
C GLN A 4 22.65 -8.87 -3.36
N PRO A 5 23.55 -7.97 -2.92
CA PRO A 5 23.15 -6.67 -2.37
C PRO A 5 22.42 -5.80 -3.39
N TRP A 6 22.78 -5.92 -4.68
CA TRP A 6 22.14 -5.18 -5.76
C TRP A 6 20.64 -5.47 -5.89
N ALA A 7 20.20 -6.72 -5.72
CA ALA A 7 18.79 -7.09 -5.82
C ALA A 7 17.96 -6.50 -4.68
N THR A 8 18.49 -6.54 -3.45
CA THR A 8 17.85 -5.89 -2.30
C THR A 8 17.74 -4.38 -2.53
N GLY A 9 18.82 -3.73 -2.98
CA GLY A 9 18.81 -2.29 -3.21
C GLY A 9 17.89 -1.86 -4.35
N LEU A 10 17.80 -2.63 -5.44
CA LEU A 10 16.84 -2.37 -6.50
C LEU A 10 15.39 -2.48 -6.02
N LEU A 11 15.06 -3.49 -5.21
CA LEU A 11 13.72 -3.62 -4.63
C LEU A 11 13.37 -2.44 -3.72
N LEU A 12 14.32 -2.03 -2.87
CA LEU A 12 14.19 -0.89 -1.96
C LEU A 12 13.96 0.44 -2.69
N ILE A 13 14.42 0.57 -3.94
CA ILE A 13 14.20 1.76 -4.78
C ILE A 13 12.92 1.62 -5.62
N ALA A 14 12.79 0.52 -6.34
CA ALA A 14 11.74 0.33 -7.34
C ALA A 14 10.35 0.25 -6.69
N ALA A 15 10.19 -0.46 -5.58
CA ALA A 15 8.89 -0.63 -4.94
C ALA A 15 8.25 0.71 -4.51
N PRO A 16 8.92 1.58 -3.71
CA PRO A 16 8.34 2.86 -3.34
C PRO A 16 8.17 3.82 -4.52
N LEU A 17 9.06 3.80 -5.53
CA LEU A 17 8.91 4.65 -6.72
C LEU A 17 7.72 4.25 -7.58
N LEU A 18 7.54 2.95 -7.83
CA LEU A 18 6.38 2.45 -8.58
C LEU A 18 5.08 2.73 -7.85
N PHE A 19 5.03 2.50 -6.54
CA PHE A 19 3.84 2.76 -5.74
C PHE A 19 3.47 4.25 -5.72
N ASN A 20 4.43 5.14 -5.41
CA ASN A 20 4.16 6.58 -5.38
C ASN A 20 3.88 7.14 -6.78
N GLY A 21 4.57 6.66 -7.82
CA GLY A 21 4.30 7.04 -9.19
C GLY A 21 2.87 6.68 -9.62
N ALA A 22 2.42 5.46 -9.32
CA ALA A 22 1.05 5.03 -9.58
C ALA A 22 0.04 5.82 -8.73
N PHE A 23 0.33 6.09 -7.46
CA PHE A 23 -0.50 6.94 -6.60
C PHE A 23 -0.72 8.33 -7.20
N LEU A 24 0.37 9.01 -7.63
CA LEU A 24 0.29 10.33 -8.25
C LEU A 24 -0.46 10.30 -9.59
N ALA A 25 -0.26 9.25 -10.39
CA ALA A 25 -1.00 9.04 -11.62
C ALA A 25 -2.51 8.88 -11.34
N LEU A 26 -2.90 8.11 -10.31
CA LEU A 26 -4.30 7.97 -9.88
C LEU A 26 -4.88 9.28 -9.35
N ALA A 27 -4.08 10.09 -8.65
CA ALA A 27 -4.51 11.42 -8.20
C ALA A 27 -4.92 12.29 -9.39
N SER A 28 -4.12 12.28 -10.47
CA SER A 28 -4.42 13.05 -11.69
C SER A 28 -5.56 12.48 -12.54
N GLN A 29 -5.67 11.15 -12.65
CA GLN A 29 -6.64 10.49 -13.55
C GLN A 29 -8.01 10.28 -12.91
N PHE A 30 -8.04 10.12 -11.58
CA PHE A 30 -9.19 9.58 -10.87
C PHE A 30 -9.46 10.26 -9.54
N ASP A 31 -8.79 11.38 -9.26
CA ASP A 31 -8.98 12.18 -8.04
C ASP A 31 -8.69 11.37 -6.76
N TYR A 32 -7.74 10.43 -6.85
CA TYR A 32 -7.35 9.59 -5.72
C TYR A 32 -6.43 10.37 -4.75
N PRO A 33 -6.61 10.27 -3.41
CA PRO A 33 -7.58 9.44 -2.69
C PRO A 33 -8.90 10.14 -2.37
N ALA A 34 -9.15 11.38 -2.84
CA ALA A 34 -10.38 12.12 -2.54
C ALA A 34 -11.64 11.39 -3.01
N VAL A 35 -11.57 10.73 -4.17
CA VAL A 35 -12.63 9.89 -4.76
C VAL A 35 -13.13 8.78 -3.82
N LEU A 36 -12.32 8.36 -2.83
CA LEU A 36 -12.74 7.36 -1.83
C LEU A 36 -13.88 7.85 -0.93
N ARG A 37 -14.10 9.17 -0.86
CA ARG A 37 -15.15 9.79 -0.05
C ARG A 37 -16.40 10.14 -0.85
N HIS A 38 -16.40 9.87 -2.16
CA HIS A 38 -17.52 10.16 -3.04
C HIS A 38 -18.57 9.04 -2.96
N PRO A 39 -19.85 9.32 -3.27
CA PRO A 39 -20.86 8.29 -3.36
C PRO A 39 -20.48 7.19 -4.37
N ALA A 40 -20.80 5.93 -4.06
CA ALA A 40 -20.45 4.77 -4.87
C ALA A 40 -20.79 4.93 -6.37
N GLY A 41 -22.00 5.42 -6.68
CA GLY A 41 -22.44 5.65 -8.05
C GLY A 41 -21.57 6.64 -8.83
N GLU A 42 -21.07 7.69 -8.17
CA GLU A 42 -20.14 8.64 -8.77
C GLU A 42 -18.79 7.98 -9.04
N VAL A 43 -18.26 7.22 -8.08
CA VAL A 43 -16.98 6.53 -8.23
C VAL A 43 -17.03 5.52 -9.38
N LEU A 44 -18.09 4.71 -9.45
CA LEU A 44 -18.30 3.72 -10.51
C LEU A 44 -18.44 4.37 -11.89
N THR A 45 -19.15 5.51 -11.97
CA THR A 45 -19.30 6.27 -13.22
C THR A 45 -17.97 6.85 -13.67
N ARG A 46 -17.21 7.49 -12.76
CA ARG A 46 -15.86 8.00 -13.06
C ARG A 46 -14.92 6.86 -13.47
N PHE A 47 -15.02 5.70 -12.84
CA PHE A 47 -14.18 4.55 -13.15
C PHE A 47 -14.47 4.02 -14.56
N ALA A 48 -15.75 3.89 -14.92
CA ALA A 48 -16.17 3.52 -16.27
C ALA A 48 -15.64 4.50 -17.33
N ALA A 49 -15.69 5.80 -17.04
CA ALA A 49 -15.17 6.85 -17.93
C ALA A 49 -13.63 6.82 -18.07
N GLY A 50 -12.90 6.42 -17.02
CA GLY A 50 -11.44 6.31 -17.04
C GLY A 50 -10.88 5.17 -17.90
N GLY A 51 -11.69 4.13 -18.15
CA GLY A 51 -11.38 3.06 -19.11
C GLY A 51 -10.07 2.30 -18.85
N ALA A 52 -9.46 1.81 -19.93
CA ALA A 52 -8.24 1.01 -19.88
C ALA A 52 -7.02 1.73 -19.26
N PRO A 53 -6.77 3.04 -19.50
CA PRO A 53 -5.66 3.75 -18.86
C PRO A 53 -5.76 3.76 -17.32
N LEU A 54 -6.96 4.02 -16.79
CA LEU A 54 -7.18 4.02 -15.35
C LEU A 54 -6.96 2.62 -14.74
N LEU A 55 -7.53 1.59 -15.38
CA LEU A 55 -7.34 0.20 -14.94
C LEU A 55 -5.86 -0.22 -14.98
N THR A 56 -5.12 0.21 -16.00
CA THR A 56 -3.68 -0.06 -16.10
C THR A 56 -2.91 0.56 -14.92
N THR A 57 -3.24 1.80 -14.56
CA THR A 57 -2.62 2.48 -13.41
C THR A 57 -2.92 1.73 -12.10
N TRP A 58 -4.16 1.27 -11.90
CA TRP A 58 -4.51 0.41 -10.76
C TRP A 58 -3.77 -0.92 -10.76
N TYR A 59 -3.55 -1.52 -11.93
CA TYR A 59 -2.77 -2.76 -12.05
C TYR A 59 -1.30 -2.54 -11.65
N VAL A 60 -0.69 -1.43 -12.07
CA VAL A 60 0.67 -1.06 -11.64
C VAL A 60 0.74 -0.85 -10.13
N MET A 61 -0.23 -0.15 -9.55
CA MET A 61 -0.33 0.03 -8.10
C MET A 61 -0.42 -1.32 -7.35
N PHE A 62 -1.26 -2.24 -7.85
CA PHE A 62 -1.40 -3.59 -7.33
C PHE A 62 -0.09 -4.39 -7.41
N LEU A 63 0.61 -4.35 -8.56
CA LEU A 63 1.91 -4.99 -8.72
C LEU A 63 2.98 -4.38 -7.81
N ALA A 64 2.95 -3.06 -7.60
CA ALA A 64 3.87 -2.38 -6.68
C ALA A 64 3.68 -2.86 -5.23
N ALA A 65 2.43 -3.12 -4.80
CA ALA A 65 2.18 -3.75 -3.50
C ALA A 65 2.70 -5.18 -3.42
N LEU A 66 2.57 -5.98 -4.48
CA LEU A 66 3.16 -7.32 -4.54
C LEU A 66 4.69 -7.31 -4.47
N LEU A 67 5.35 -6.27 -4.99
CA LEU A 67 6.80 -6.11 -4.87
C LEU A 67 7.29 -5.93 -3.43
N LEU A 68 6.41 -5.55 -2.49
CA LEU A 68 6.75 -5.48 -1.07
C LEU A 68 7.06 -6.87 -0.48
N ILE A 69 6.53 -7.94 -1.06
CA ILE A 69 6.76 -9.33 -0.63
C ILE A 69 8.24 -9.73 -0.84
N PRO A 70 8.80 -9.72 -2.07
CA PRO A 70 10.22 -10.00 -2.25
C PRO A 70 11.09 -8.95 -1.55
N LEU A 71 10.67 -7.68 -1.46
CA LEU A 71 11.39 -6.66 -0.69
C LEU A 71 11.57 -7.11 0.77
N ALA A 72 10.50 -7.56 1.43
CA ALA A 72 10.54 -8.02 2.82
C ALA A 72 11.48 -9.22 3.02
N VAL A 73 11.45 -10.18 2.08
CA VAL A 73 12.34 -11.36 2.12
C VAL A 73 13.80 -10.95 1.97
N PHE A 74 14.10 -10.02 1.06
CA PHE A 74 15.47 -9.61 0.76
C PHE A 74 16.04 -8.64 1.80
N SER A 75 15.23 -7.76 2.37
CA SER A 75 15.62 -6.83 3.42
C SER A 75 15.86 -7.52 4.77
N ALA A 76 15.31 -8.72 4.98
CA ALA A 76 15.53 -9.49 6.21
C ALA A 76 16.86 -10.24 6.23
N LYS A 77 17.54 -10.41 5.09
CA LYS A 77 18.81 -11.17 4.98
C LYS A 77 19.94 -10.67 5.90
N PRO A 78 20.10 -9.35 6.15
CA PRO A 78 21.11 -8.85 7.09
C PRO A 78 20.71 -9.02 8.57
N LEU A 79 19.45 -9.38 8.86
CA LEU A 79 18.97 -9.61 10.22
C LEU A 79 19.29 -11.04 10.66
N ALA A 80 19.32 -11.28 11.98
CA ALA A 80 19.60 -12.59 12.54
C ALA A 80 18.47 -13.11 13.45
N GLY A 81 18.37 -14.44 13.53
CA GLY A 81 17.45 -15.14 14.45
C GLY A 81 15.99 -14.71 14.31
N ARG A 82 15.32 -14.51 15.45
CA ARG A 82 13.90 -14.15 15.50
C ARG A 82 13.55 -12.85 14.77
N HIS A 83 14.48 -11.89 14.67
CA HIS A 83 14.22 -10.61 14.00
C HIS A 83 14.11 -10.80 12.48
N ALA A 84 14.95 -11.66 11.88
CA ALA A 84 14.83 -12.01 10.47
C ALA A 84 13.49 -12.70 10.16
N THR A 85 13.13 -13.72 10.96
CA THR A 85 11.86 -14.43 10.80
C THR A 85 10.65 -13.50 10.94
N ALA A 86 10.65 -12.63 11.95
CA ALA A 86 9.58 -11.66 12.17
C ALA A 86 9.50 -10.63 11.03
N ALA A 87 10.64 -10.12 10.54
CA ALA A 87 10.65 -9.20 9.41
C ALA A 87 10.08 -9.84 8.15
N VAL A 88 10.44 -11.09 7.84
CA VAL A 88 9.82 -11.79 6.69
C VAL A 88 8.32 -11.95 6.91
N ALA A 89 7.90 -12.44 8.08
CA ALA A 89 6.49 -12.69 8.36
C ALA A 89 5.64 -11.41 8.22
N PHE A 90 5.99 -10.33 8.93
CA PHE A 90 5.22 -9.09 8.90
C PHE A 90 5.32 -8.38 7.55
N GLY A 91 6.47 -8.39 6.88
CA GLY A 91 6.60 -7.74 5.58
C GLY A 91 5.87 -8.47 4.46
N VAL A 92 5.86 -9.81 4.48
CA VAL A 92 5.05 -10.61 3.54
C VAL A 92 3.57 -10.39 3.79
N LEU A 93 3.12 -10.41 5.05
CA LEU A 93 1.73 -10.10 5.40
C LEU A 93 1.34 -8.69 4.95
N ALA A 94 2.19 -7.69 5.16
CA ALA A 94 1.98 -6.32 4.72
C ALA A 94 1.77 -6.23 3.20
N GLY A 95 2.67 -6.83 2.41
CA GLY A 95 2.55 -6.86 0.96
C GLY A 95 1.29 -7.59 0.48
N LEU A 96 0.94 -8.71 1.11
CA LEU A 96 -0.25 -9.49 0.78
C LEU A 96 -1.55 -8.72 1.06
N VAL A 97 -1.72 -8.14 2.26
CA VAL A 97 -2.97 -7.44 2.60
C VAL A 97 -3.15 -6.17 1.78
N GLN A 98 -2.06 -5.43 1.50
CA GLN A 98 -2.12 -4.27 0.61
C GLN A 98 -2.48 -4.67 -0.82
N ALA A 99 -1.88 -5.75 -1.34
CA ALA A 99 -2.23 -6.28 -2.66
C ALA A 99 -3.69 -6.74 -2.72
N LEU A 100 -4.20 -7.43 -1.69
CA LEU A 100 -5.61 -7.83 -1.61
C LEU A 100 -6.56 -6.62 -1.56
N GLY A 101 -6.19 -5.59 -0.80
CA GLY A 101 -6.92 -4.33 -0.80
C GLY A 101 -6.99 -3.75 -2.20
N LEU A 102 -5.85 -3.58 -2.88
CA LEU A 102 -5.78 -3.00 -4.22
C LEU A 102 -6.41 -3.87 -5.31
N ALA A 103 -6.44 -5.20 -5.14
CA ALA A 103 -7.04 -6.13 -6.08
C ALA A 103 -8.52 -5.82 -6.34
N ARG A 104 -9.24 -5.21 -5.37
CA ARG A 104 -10.63 -4.78 -5.57
C ARG A 104 -10.77 -3.78 -6.72
N TRP A 105 -9.83 -2.85 -6.87
CA TRP A 105 -9.83 -1.87 -7.95
C TRP A 105 -9.53 -2.47 -9.32
N VAL A 106 -8.79 -3.57 -9.34
CA VAL A 106 -8.37 -4.26 -10.56
C VAL A 106 -9.41 -5.26 -11.06
N PHE A 107 -10.03 -6.03 -10.16
CA PHE A 107 -10.87 -7.16 -10.54
C PHE A 107 -12.35 -6.95 -10.24
N VAL A 108 -12.68 -6.25 -9.15
CA VAL A 108 -14.08 -6.07 -8.72
C VAL A 108 -14.67 -4.80 -9.33
N THR A 109 -14.01 -3.65 -9.14
CA THR A 109 -14.50 -2.34 -9.57
C THR A 109 -14.80 -2.26 -11.07
N PRO A 110 -14.01 -2.82 -12.01
CA PRO A 110 -14.36 -2.75 -13.43
C PRO A 110 -15.67 -3.48 -13.75
N HIS A 111 -15.92 -4.62 -13.10
CA HIS A 111 -17.16 -5.38 -13.27
C HIS A 111 -18.35 -4.59 -12.72
N LEU A 112 -18.23 -4.04 -11.51
CA LEU A 112 -19.27 -3.21 -10.91
C LEU A 112 -19.54 -1.95 -11.74
N ALA A 113 -18.50 -1.27 -12.21
CA ALA A 113 -18.64 -0.07 -13.04
C ALA A 113 -19.43 -0.36 -14.32
N LYS A 114 -19.11 -1.46 -15.01
CA LYS A 114 -19.85 -1.92 -16.20
C LYS A 114 -21.33 -2.23 -15.88
N SER A 115 -21.60 -2.92 -14.78
CA SER A 115 -22.97 -3.24 -14.34
C SER A 115 -23.77 -2.00 -13.96
N TYR A 116 -23.10 -0.99 -13.39
CA TYR A 116 -23.72 0.28 -12.99
C TYR A 116 -24.08 1.18 -14.19
N THR A 117 -23.16 1.32 -15.15
CA THR A 117 -23.31 2.23 -16.29
C THR A 117 -23.88 1.57 -17.55
N GLY A 118 -24.22 0.28 -17.49
CA GLY A 118 -24.79 -0.45 -18.62
C GLY A 118 -26.11 0.16 -19.11
N ALA A 119 -26.38 0.08 -20.42
CA ALA A 119 -27.59 0.62 -21.03
C ALA A 119 -28.88 0.02 -20.43
N ASP A 120 -28.83 -1.26 -20.06
CA ASP A 120 -29.96 -2.00 -19.47
C ASP A 120 -29.96 -1.98 -17.92
N ALA A 121 -29.10 -1.15 -17.30
CA ALA A 121 -28.97 -1.10 -15.84
C ALA A 121 -30.22 -0.49 -15.19
N THR A 122 -31.03 -1.33 -14.56
CA THR A 122 -32.20 -0.92 -13.78
C THR A 122 -31.81 -0.17 -12.50
N ILE A 123 -32.76 0.53 -11.88
CA ILE A 123 -32.57 1.16 -10.56
C ILE A 123 -32.12 0.11 -9.54
N ALA A 124 -32.76 -1.07 -9.53
CA ALA A 124 -32.40 -2.15 -8.61
C ALA A 124 -30.96 -2.65 -8.82
N THR A 125 -30.53 -2.78 -10.09
CA THR A 125 -29.14 -3.15 -10.43
C THR A 125 -28.14 -2.13 -9.92
N ARG A 126 -28.42 -0.83 -10.11
CA ARG A 126 -27.55 0.25 -9.64
C ARG A 126 -27.42 0.27 -8.12
N SER A 127 -28.54 0.22 -7.40
CA SER A 127 -28.52 0.19 -5.93
C SER A 127 -27.79 -1.05 -5.38
N ALA A 128 -28.00 -2.23 -5.98
CA ALA A 128 -27.27 -3.43 -5.58
C ALA A 128 -25.76 -3.30 -5.82
N THR A 129 -25.36 -2.70 -6.95
CA THR A 129 -23.95 -2.50 -7.30
C THR A 129 -23.27 -1.53 -6.33
N GLU A 130 -23.95 -0.45 -5.92
CA GLU A 130 -23.46 0.51 -4.92
C GLU A 130 -23.23 -0.17 -3.57
N VAL A 131 -24.20 -0.96 -3.08
CA VAL A 131 -24.06 -1.70 -1.82
C VAL A 131 -22.88 -2.68 -1.86
N VAL A 132 -22.70 -3.40 -2.98
CA VAL A 132 -21.56 -4.31 -3.15
C VAL A 132 -20.25 -3.53 -3.16
N PHE A 133 -20.18 -2.42 -3.89
CA PHE A 133 -19.00 -1.55 -3.93
C PHE A 133 -18.60 -1.07 -2.52
N ASP A 134 -19.57 -0.58 -1.74
CA ASP A 134 -19.33 -0.13 -0.38
C ASP A 134 -18.88 -1.26 0.54
N ALA A 135 -19.47 -2.44 0.44
CA ALA A 135 -19.05 -3.61 1.22
C ALA A 135 -17.59 -3.99 0.92
N PHE A 136 -17.19 -4.01 -0.35
CA PHE A 136 -15.80 -4.29 -0.74
C PHE A 136 -14.83 -3.18 -0.33
N ASN A 137 -15.23 -1.91 -0.36
CA ASN A 137 -14.40 -0.82 0.12
C ASN A 137 -14.20 -0.84 1.63
N HIS A 138 -15.25 -1.10 2.40
CA HIS A 138 -15.12 -1.21 3.86
C HIS A 138 -14.30 -2.44 4.25
N TYR A 139 -14.57 -3.60 3.63
CA TYR A 139 -13.87 -4.83 3.97
C TYR A 139 -12.44 -4.87 3.41
N LEU A 140 -12.29 -4.91 2.08
CA LEU A 140 -10.96 -5.05 1.46
C LEU A 140 -10.16 -3.74 1.50
N GLY A 141 -10.82 -2.58 1.40
CA GLY A 141 -10.14 -1.29 1.48
C GLY A 141 -9.72 -0.94 2.89
N VAL A 142 -10.67 -0.55 3.72
CA VAL A 142 -10.40 -0.04 5.07
C VAL A 142 -9.89 -1.16 5.99
N GLY A 143 -10.58 -2.30 6.05
CA GLY A 143 -10.22 -3.39 6.96
C GLY A 143 -8.92 -4.09 6.59
N ILE A 144 -8.82 -4.61 5.36
CA ILE A 144 -7.66 -5.42 4.95
C ILE A 144 -6.52 -4.53 4.44
N GLY A 145 -6.77 -3.69 3.44
CA GLY A 145 -5.73 -2.93 2.76
C GLY A 145 -5.09 -1.86 3.64
N GLU A 146 -5.90 -1.07 4.34
CA GLU A 146 -5.45 0.05 5.16
C GLU A 146 -5.12 -0.42 6.58
N HIS A 147 -6.09 -0.93 7.35
CA HIS A 147 -5.86 -1.23 8.76
C HIS A 147 -4.79 -2.32 8.98
N LEU A 148 -4.94 -3.50 8.36
CA LEU A 148 -3.89 -4.53 8.45
C LEU A 148 -2.61 -4.11 7.72
N GLY A 149 -2.73 -3.36 6.62
CA GLY A 149 -1.58 -2.84 5.88
C GLY A 149 -0.72 -1.91 6.74
N TYR A 150 -1.33 -0.98 7.47
CA TYR A 150 -0.66 -0.06 8.39
C TYR A 150 -0.02 -0.82 9.55
N LEU A 151 -0.77 -1.75 10.16
CA LEU A 151 -0.28 -2.58 11.25
C LEU A 151 1.00 -3.34 10.86
N PHE A 152 0.93 -4.11 9.78
CA PHE A 152 2.03 -4.98 9.38
C PHE A 152 3.20 -4.21 8.78
N THR A 153 2.95 -3.17 7.99
CA THR A 153 4.03 -2.32 7.44
C THR A 153 4.73 -1.56 8.56
N GLY A 154 3.97 -1.02 9.52
CA GLY A 154 4.52 -0.34 10.68
C GLY A 154 5.41 -1.26 11.52
N ILE A 155 4.91 -2.44 11.90
CA ILE A 155 5.69 -3.44 12.66
C ILE A 155 6.95 -3.86 11.90
N TRP A 156 6.81 -4.20 10.60
CA TRP A 156 7.94 -4.55 9.76
C TRP A 156 9.02 -3.46 9.76
N THR A 157 8.59 -2.21 9.61
CA THR A 157 9.50 -1.05 9.59
C THR A 157 10.25 -0.91 10.91
N LEU A 158 9.57 -1.09 12.05
CA LEU A 158 10.21 -1.06 13.38
C LEU A 158 11.24 -2.19 13.56
N ILE A 159 10.97 -3.38 13.03
CA ILE A 159 11.92 -4.51 13.08
C ILE A 159 13.16 -4.20 12.25
N VAL A 160 13.00 -3.67 11.03
CA VAL A 160 14.13 -3.28 10.17
C VAL A 160 14.93 -2.14 10.81
N ALA A 161 14.25 -1.14 11.38
CA ALA A 161 14.89 -0.05 12.13
C ALA A 161 15.70 -0.58 13.32
N ARG A 162 15.18 -1.56 14.07
CA ARG A 162 15.92 -2.22 15.15
C ARG A 162 17.18 -2.92 14.65
N GLY A 163 17.11 -3.61 13.52
CA GLY A 163 18.28 -4.22 12.89
C GLY A 163 19.34 -3.21 12.48
N LEU A 164 18.94 -2.07 11.92
CA LEU A 164 19.86 -0.98 11.61
C LEU A 164 20.51 -0.38 12.87
N TRP A 165 19.78 -0.32 13.99
CA TRP A 165 20.34 0.08 15.27
C TRP A 165 21.42 -0.90 15.75
N GLU A 166 21.16 -2.21 15.66
CA GLU A 166 22.14 -3.25 16.01
C GLU A 166 23.39 -3.19 15.11
N ALA A 167 23.24 -2.75 13.86
CA ALA A 167 24.32 -2.52 12.92
C ALA A 167 24.98 -1.13 13.04
N ASP A 168 24.74 -0.41 14.15
CA ASP A 168 25.25 0.95 14.45
C ASP A 168 24.91 2.03 13.41
N ARG A 169 23.87 1.81 12.58
CA ARG A 169 23.31 2.78 11.63
C ARG A 169 22.20 3.61 12.28
N ARG A 170 22.51 4.24 13.42
CA ARG A 170 21.52 4.85 14.32
C ARG A 170 20.64 5.92 13.68
N GLY A 171 21.21 6.78 12.82
CA GLY A 171 20.42 7.80 12.11
C GLY A 171 19.31 7.20 11.24
N PHE A 172 19.65 6.17 10.45
CA PHE A 172 18.66 5.44 9.65
C PHE A 172 17.66 4.67 10.52
N ALA A 173 18.11 4.11 11.64
CA ALA A 173 17.22 3.45 12.58
C ALA A 173 16.16 4.41 13.17
N ILE A 174 16.55 5.64 13.55
CA ILE A 174 15.63 6.64 14.09
C ILE A 174 14.60 7.05 13.03
N VAL A 175 15.04 7.37 11.80
CA VAL A 175 14.12 7.75 10.72
C VAL A 175 13.15 6.62 10.39
N GLY A 176 13.64 5.38 10.31
CA GLY A 176 12.80 4.19 10.12
C GLY A 176 11.80 4.01 11.26
N ALA A 177 12.23 4.16 12.50
CA ALA A 177 11.36 4.03 13.67
C ALA A 177 10.24 5.08 13.68
N LEU A 178 10.57 6.35 13.43
CA LEU A 178 9.59 7.43 13.34
C LEU A 178 8.60 7.20 12.19
N SER A 179 9.08 6.73 11.05
CA SER A 179 8.23 6.39 9.90
C SER A 179 7.27 5.24 10.25
N GLY A 180 7.79 4.18 10.89
CA GLY A 180 6.99 3.03 11.34
C GLY A 180 5.92 3.42 12.36
N VAL A 181 6.27 4.27 13.34
CA VAL A 181 5.28 4.82 14.29
C VAL A 181 4.24 5.66 13.54
N GLY A 182 4.66 6.55 12.64
CA GLY A 182 3.75 7.37 11.83
C GLY A 182 2.74 6.54 11.04
N ILE A 183 3.19 5.42 10.45
CA ILE A 183 2.29 4.47 9.77
C ILE A 183 1.31 3.84 10.77
N LEU A 184 1.79 3.35 11.93
CA LEU A 184 0.93 2.73 12.95
C LEU A 184 -0.13 3.68 13.54
N LEU A 185 0.14 4.99 13.55
CA LEU A 185 -0.86 5.97 14.00
C LEU A 185 -2.13 5.95 13.14
N GLY A 186 -2.07 5.43 11.92
CA GLY A 186 -3.23 5.24 11.03
C GLY A 186 -4.27 4.26 11.53
N LEU A 187 -3.88 3.39 12.47
CA LEU A 187 -4.84 2.51 13.14
C LEU A 187 -5.90 3.31 13.92
N GLY A 188 -5.61 4.56 14.27
CA GLY A 188 -6.56 5.50 14.86
C GLY A 188 -7.71 5.91 13.91
N GLU A 189 -7.62 5.67 12.60
CA GLU A 189 -8.76 5.93 11.70
C GLU A 189 -9.99 5.08 12.08
N ALA A 190 -9.77 3.86 12.58
CA ALA A 190 -10.83 2.98 13.07
C ALA A 190 -11.58 3.56 14.29
N THR A 191 -10.99 4.52 15.01
CA THR A 191 -11.61 5.21 16.15
C THR A 191 -12.20 6.58 15.76
N GLY A 192 -12.16 6.96 14.48
CA GLY A 192 -12.65 8.24 13.98
C GLY A 192 -11.65 9.39 14.11
N ALA A 193 -10.38 9.12 14.42
CA ALA A 193 -9.36 10.15 14.59
C ALA A 193 -8.92 10.73 13.23
N VAL A 194 -9.40 11.93 12.87
CA VAL A 194 -9.09 12.59 11.60
C VAL A 194 -7.59 12.82 11.38
N TRP A 195 -6.83 13.05 12.47
CA TRP A 195 -5.38 13.26 12.40
C TRP A 195 -4.59 12.00 12.04
N ALA A 196 -5.16 10.80 12.26
CA ALA A 196 -4.51 9.52 12.00
C ALA A 196 -4.14 9.38 10.52
N GLN A 197 -5.06 9.74 9.63
CA GLN A 197 -4.83 9.70 8.18
C GLN A 197 -3.65 10.58 7.76
N THR A 198 -3.56 11.79 8.32
CA THR A 198 -2.47 12.71 8.00
C THR A 198 -1.12 12.18 8.52
N ALA A 199 -1.10 11.64 9.74
CA ALA A 199 0.10 11.05 10.33
C ALA A 199 0.61 9.87 9.49
N THR A 200 -0.29 9.02 9.00
CA THR A 200 0.06 7.87 8.16
C THR A 200 0.59 8.26 6.80
N VAL A 201 -0.02 9.24 6.14
CA VAL A 201 0.50 9.78 4.87
C VAL A 201 1.92 10.31 5.06
N ILE A 202 2.15 11.11 6.10
CA ILE A 202 3.49 11.63 6.43
C ILE A 202 4.46 10.48 6.72
N GLY A 203 4.03 9.49 7.50
CA GLY A 203 4.80 8.29 7.81
C GLY A 203 5.24 7.53 6.55
N TYR A 204 4.33 7.32 5.61
CA TYR A 204 4.64 6.67 4.33
C TYR A 204 5.57 7.48 3.43
N LEU A 205 5.47 8.82 3.43
CA LEU A 205 6.39 9.67 2.66
C LEU A 205 7.82 9.56 3.19
N PHE A 206 8.00 9.66 4.52
CA PHE A 206 9.32 9.45 5.14
C PHE A 206 9.82 8.02 4.93
N TRP A 207 8.94 7.03 5.05
CA TRP A 207 9.25 5.63 4.81
C TRP A 207 9.74 5.38 3.38
N ALA A 208 9.07 5.94 2.37
CA ALA A 208 9.46 5.81 0.98
C ALA A 208 10.85 6.43 0.72
N ALA A 209 11.08 7.65 1.20
CA ALA A 209 12.39 8.30 1.10
C ALA A 209 13.49 7.50 1.82
N TRP A 210 13.17 6.93 2.98
CA TRP A 210 14.06 6.09 3.77
C TRP A 210 14.45 4.81 3.03
N LEU A 211 13.48 4.09 2.42
CA LEU A 211 13.76 2.90 1.61
C LEU A 211 14.63 3.22 0.40
N ILE A 212 14.32 4.27 -0.36
CA ILE A 212 15.09 4.67 -1.53
C ILE A 212 16.54 4.96 -1.15
N THR A 213 16.74 5.68 -0.03
CA THR A 213 18.08 6.00 0.47
C THR A 213 18.84 4.75 0.90
N LEU A 214 18.19 3.84 1.64
CA LEU A 214 18.77 2.54 2.02
C LEU A 214 19.12 1.70 0.79
N GLY A 215 18.28 1.71 -0.24
CA GLY A 215 18.53 0.98 -1.48
C GLY A 215 19.76 1.49 -2.22
N GLY A 216 19.90 2.82 -2.33
CA GLY A 216 21.09 3.45 -2.93
C GLY A 216 22.38 3.12 -2.16
N LEU A 217 22.32 3.06 -0.83
CA LEU A 217 23.45 2.64 0.01
C LEU A 217 23.75 1.13 -0.04
N THR A 218 22.77 0.31 -0.45
CA THR A 218 22.94 -1.15 -0.54
C THR A 218 23.53 -1.57 -1.88
N ILE A 219 23.31 -0.80 -2.95
CA ILE A 219 23.88 -1.08 -4.29
C ILE A 219 25.37 -0.71 -4.38
N ARG A 220 25.81 0.28 -3.61
CA ARG A 220 27.21 0.71 -3.51
C ARG A 220 28.07 -0.33 -2.80
#